data_AF-A0A3S1ETR2-F1
#
_entry.id   AF-A0A3S1ETR2-F1
#
_cell.length_a   1.000
_cell.length_b   1.000
_cell.length_c   1.000
_cell.angle_alpha   90.00
_cell.angle_beta   90.00
_cell.angle_gamma   90.00
#
_symmetry.space_group_name_H-M   'P 1'
#
loop_
_entity.id
_entity.type
_entity.pdbx_description
1 polymer ?
#
loop_
_entity_poly.entity_id
_entity_poly.type
_entity_poly.pdbx_seq_one_letter_code
_entity_poly.pdbx_strand_id
1 'polypeptide(L)' 'DIKQRIENALKRNAELEAQEIKVNVLDNGAVRLEGRVHAWSERRAAERAAWSAAGVKTVEDRITIG' A
#
# COMPACT_ATOMS: atom_id res chain seq x y z
N ASP A 1 14.70 -5.33 4.13
CA ASP A 1 13.52 -6.09 3.69
C ASP A 1 12.55 -5.17 2.94
N ILE A 2 12.03 -5.59 1.77
CA ILE A 2 11.20 -4.74 0.90
C ILE A 2 9.86 -4.42 1.57
N LYS A 3 9.28 -5.38 2.29
CA LYS A 3 8.02 -5.20 3.04
C LYS A 3 8.16 -4.07 4.05
N GLN A 4 9.22 -4.11 4.85
CA GLN A 4 9.47 -3.12 5.90
C GLN A 4 9.72 -1.71 5.33
N ARG A 5 10.26 -1.60 4.11
CA ARG A 5 10.41 -0.30 3.41
C ARG A 5 9.07 0.24 2.93
N ILE A 6 8.19 -0.63 2.42
CA ILE A 6 6.83 -0.26 2.01
C ILE A 6 6.01 0.15 3.24
N GLU A 7 6.06 -0.64 4.31
CA GLU A 7 5.39 -0.31 5.58
C GLU A 7 5.89 1.02 6.16
N ASN A 8 7.19 1.30 6.08
CA ASN A 8 7.74 2.59 6.49
C ASN A 8 7.35 3.74 5.55
N ALA A 9 7.20 3.50 4.24
CA ALA A 9 6.73 4.51 3.29
C ALA A 9 5.25 4.83 3.53
N LEU A 10 4.43 3.82 3.78
CA LEU A 10 3.02 3.95 4.19
C LEU A 10 2.91 4.69 5.52
N LYS A 11 3.71 4.32 6.53
CA LYS A 11 3.77 5.03 7.82
C LYS A 11 4.32 6.45 7.71
N ARG A 12 5.19 6.76 6.75
CA ARG A 12 5.67 8.13 6.53
C ARG A 12 4.59 9.00 5.87
N ASN A 13 3.71 8.39 5.09
CA ASN A 13 2.55 9.04 4.49
C ASN A 13 1.34 9.02 5.46
N ALA A 14 1.61 9.18 6.77
CA ALA A 14 0.69 9.09 7.91
C ALA A 14 -0.45 10.13 7.90
N GLU A 15 -1.25 10.12 6.85
CA GLU A 15 -2.68 10.43 6.84
C GLU A 15 -3.51 9.17 6.52
N LEU A 16 -2.84 8.07 6.17
CA LEU A 16 -3.47 6.77 6.09
C LEU A 16 -3.61 6.22 7.51
N GLU A 17 -4.81 6.33 8.07
CA GLU A 17 -5.29 5.42 9.10
C GLU A 17 -5.41 4.01 8.50
N ALA A 18 -4.26 3.43 8.11
CA ALA A 18 -4.11 2.11 7.53
C ALA A 18 -4.33 1.00 8.57
N GLN A 19 -5.30 1.16 9.47
CA GLN A 19 -5.67 0.09 10.40
C GLN A 19 -6.28 -1.10 9.65
N GLU A 20 -6.74 -0.91 8.40
CA GLU A 20 -7.36 -1.97 7.59
C GLU A 20 -6.65 -2.32 6.27
N ILE A 21 -5.57 -1.62 5.89
CA ILE A 21 -4.84 -1.91 4.64
C ILE A 21 -3.66 -2.84 4.90
N LYS A 22 -3.79 -4.09 4.47
CA LYS A 22 -2.71 -5.08 4.41
C LYS A 22 -1.91 -4.92 3.13
N VAL A 23 -0.59 -4.94 3.26
CA VAL A 23 0.34 -4.86 2.13
C VAL A 23 1.17 -6.13 2.04
N ASN A 24 0.98 -6.84 0.94
CA ASN A 24 1.64 -8.10 0.65
C ASN A 24 2.64 -7.89 -0.48
N VAL A 25 3.93 -8.01 -0.17
CA VAL A 25 4.99 -8.00 -1.18
C VAL A 25 5.22 -9.42 -1.65
N LEU A 26 5.04 -9.64 -2.94
CA LEU A 26 5.30 -10.90 -3.61
C LEU A 26 6.72 -10.90 -4.20
N ASP A 27 7.19 -12.10 -4.50
CA ASP A 27 8.46 -12.30 -5.21
C ASP A 27 8.44 -11.59 -6.57
N ASN A 28 9.60 -11.10 -7.01
CA ASN A 28 9.79 -10.29 -8.23
C ASN A 28 9.28 -8.84 -8.21
N GLY A 29 8.95 -8.29 -7.03
CA GLY A 29 8.59 -6.88 -6.90
C GLY A 29 7.13 -6.57 -7.22
N ALA A 30 6.26 -7.58 -7.20
CA ALA A 30 4.82 -7.35 -7.21
C ALA A 30 4.35 -7.02 -5.78
N VAL A 31 3.46 -6.04 -5.65
CA VAL A 31 2.87 -5.62 -4.37
C VAL A 31 1.36 -5.74 -4.49
N ARG A 32 0.71 -6.34 -3.51
CA ARG A 32 -0.74 -6.42 -3.41
C ARG A 32 -1.20 -5.60 -2.20
N LEU A 33 -2.16 -4.72 -2.44
CA LEU A 33 -2.84 -3.92 -1.44
C LEU A 33 -4.23 -4.49 -1.21
N GLU A 34 -4.55 -4.86 0.02
CA GLU A 34 -5.83 -5.47 0.38
C GLU A 34 -6.38 -4.80 1.62
N GLY A 35 -7.65 -4.41 1.62
CA GLY A 35 -8.24 -3.74 2.78
C GLY A 35 -9.52 -3.01 2.46
N ARG A 36 -10.06 -2.37 3.48
CA ARG A 36 -11.18 -1.44 3.36
C ARG A 36 -10.70 -0.04 3.75
N VAL A 37 -11.19 0.96 3.05
CA VAL A 37 -10.97 2.38 3.39
C VAL A 37 -12.30 3.12 3.31
N HIS A 38 -12.37 4.28 3.93
CA HIS A 38 -13.60 5.09 3.96
C HIS A 38 -13.60 6.17 2.88
N ALA A 39 -12.45 6.50 2.30
CA ALA A 39 -12.32 7.52 1.27
C ALA A 39 -11.41 7.11 0.09
N TRP A 40 -11.72 7.64 -1.10
CA TRP A 40 -10.86 7.52 -2.29
C TRP A 40 -9.47 8.11 -2.11
N SER A 41 -9.34 9.14 -1.26
CA SER A 41 -8.05 9.74 -0.90
C SER A 41 -7.12 8.73 -0.23
N GLU A 42 -7.66 7.91 0.67
CA GLU A 42 -6.92 6.84 1.35
C GLU A 42 -6.49 5.77 0.35
N ARG A 43 -7.40 5.27 -0.49
CA ARG A 43 -7.05 4.32 -1.55
C ARG A 43 -5.88 4.82 -2.41
N ARG A 44 -5.95 6.07 -2.88
CA ARG A 44 -4.86 6.69 -3.70
C ARG A 44 -3.58 6.87 -2.91
N ALA A 45 -3.65 7.19 -1.61
CA ALA A 45 -2.47 7.31 -0.78
C ALA A 45 -1.77 5.96 -0.63
N ALA A 46 -2.52 4.87 -0.44
CA ALA A 46 -1.97 3.52 -0.31
C ALA A 46 -1.32 3.05 -1.62
N GLU A 47 -1.98 3.28 -2.75
CA GLU A 47 -1.44 2.98 -4.08
C GLU A 47 -0.13 3.73 -4.34
N ARG A 48 -0.10 5.05 -4.08
CA ARG A 48 1.12 5.86 -4.23
C ARG A 48 2.24 5.40 -3.31
N ALA A 49 1.91 5.04 -2.07
CA ALA A 49 2.91 4.56 -1.13
C ALA A 49 3.52 3.22 -1.60
N ALA A 50 2.72 2.31 -2.14
CA ALA A 50 3.21 1.08 -2.75
C ALA A 50 4.15 1.35 -3.92
N TRP A 51 3.75 2.21 -4.87
CA TRP A 51 4.60 2.60 -5.99
C TRP A 51 5.89 3.33 -5.60
N SER A 52 5.88 4.06 -4.48
CA SER A 52 7.06 4.78 -4.01
C SER A 52 8.18 3.86 -3.52
N ALA A 53 7.89 2.58 -3.26
CA ALA A 53 8.88 1.67 -2.76
C ALA A 53 9.82 1.16 -3.86
N ALA A 54 11.12 1.27 -3.59
CA ALA A 54 12.15 0.81 -4.50
C ALA A 54 12.08 -0.71 -4.70
N GLY A 55 12.00 -1.13 -5.96
CA GLY A 55 11.89 -2.53 -6.36
C GLY A 55 10.46 -2.97 -6.71
N VAL A 56 9.47 -2.10 -6.55
CA VAL A 56 8.11 -2.36 -7.01
C VAL A 56 8.02 -2.24 -8.52
N LYS A 57 7.53 -3.31 -9.15
CA LYS A 57 7.29 -3.42 -10.60
C LYS A 57 5.80 -3.39 -10.91
N THR A 58 4.99 -3.98 -10.04
CA THR A 58 3.54 -4.11 -10.23
C THR A 58 2.85 -3.84 -8.90
N VAL A 59 1.75 -3.10 -8.94
CA VAL A 59 0.86 -2.91 -7.79
C VAL A 59 -0.52 -3.45 -8.15
N GLU A 60 -0.99 -4.42 -7.38
CA GLU A 60 -2.33 -4.97 -7.46
C GLU A 60 -3.17 -4.36 -6.35
N ASP A 61 -4.06 -3.46 -6.72
CA ASP A 61 -4.98 -2.79 -5.80
C ASP A 61 -6.29 -3.59 -5.66
N ARG A 62 -6.52 -4.12 -4.46
CA ARG A 62 -7.77 -4.77 -4.04
C ARG A 62 -8.42 -4.05 -2.87
N ILE A 63 -8.14 -2.76 -2.71
CA ILE A 63 -8.78 -1.94 -1.69
C ILE A 63 -10.22 -1.67 -2.10
N THR A 64 -11.13 -1.92 -1.17
CA THR A 64 -12.55 -1.59 -1.33
C THR A 64 -12.90 -0.35 -0.52
N ILE A 65 -13.83 0.45 -1.02
CA ILE A 65 -14.29 1.67 -0.34
C ILE A 65 -15.68 1.40 0.20
N GLY A 66 -15.91 1.67 1.49
CA GLY A 66 -17.24 1.61 2.07
C GLY A 66 -17.30 1.82 3.56
#